data_AF-A0A3D5AZ37-F1
#
_entry.id   AF-A0A3D5AZ37-F1
#
_cell.length_a   1.000
_cell.length_b   1.000
_cell.length_c   1.000
_cell.angle_alpha   90.00
_cell.angle_beta   90.00
_cell.angle_gamma   90.00
#
_symmetry.space_group_name_H-M   'P 1'
#
loop_
_entity.id
_entity.type
_entity.pdbx_description
1 polymer ?
#
loop_
_entity_poly.entity_id
_entity_poly.type
_entity_poly.pdbx_seq_one_letter_code
_entity_poly.pdbx_strand_id
1 'polypeptide(L)'
;MPFVLAAGPGATNFTLQAADCAAVSPVRAYVSRLYYVASCGICSPNDGVPTLKMRELQGSTIVERIISDGIEDLQFEFGRDVDQDGVVDDYLAAAAAADWANVVAIRIRLISRGVSSSPGYTDDKTYDRGSLFAAYTPSGSDAKFKRRAYTALVQLPNIAGPRETP
;
A
#
# COMPACT_ATOMS: atom_id res chain seq x y z
N MET A 1 8.76 -17.44 -21.11
CA MET A 1 8.46 -16.60 -19.92
C MET A 1 9.58 -15.59 -19.79
N PRO A 2 9.31 -14.28 -19.72
CA PRO A 2 10.36 -13.24 -19.87
C PRO A 2 11.26 -13.07 -18.64
N PHE A 3 11.07 -13.85 -17.57
CA PHE A 3 11.88 -13.81 -16.35
C PHE A 3 12.11 -15.21 -15.77
N VAL A 4 13.21 -15.35 -15.02
CA VAL A 4 13.54 -16.53 -14.20
C VAL A 4 13.59 -16.09 -12.73
N LEU A 5 12.89 -16.80 -11.86
CA LEU A 5 12.94 -16.62 -10.41
C LEU A 5 13.73 -17.79 -9.81
N ALA A 6 14.74 -17.47 -8.98
CA ALA A 6 15.52 -18.48 -8.29
C ALA A 6 16.01 -17.96 -6.93
N ALA A 7 16.31 -18.88 -6.03
CA ALA A 7 16.91 -18.57 -4.74
C ALA A 7 18.43 -18.47 -4.84
N GLY A 8 19.01 -17.48 -4.16
CA GLY A 8 20.47 -17.27 -4.05
C GLY A 8 21.13 -16.61 -5.26
N PRO A 9 22.27 -15.90 -5.07
CA PRO A 9 22.99 -15.25 -6.16
C PRO A 9 23.92 -16.25 -6.87
N GLY A 10 23.60 -16.65 -8.09
CA GLY A 10 24.49 -17.51 -8.87
C GLY A 10 24.18 -17.51 -10.37
N ALA A 11 25.21 -17.42 -11.20
CA ALA A 11 25.08 -17.46 -12.66
C ALA A 11 24.47 -18.79 -13.18
N THR A 12 24.54 -19.87 -12.39
CA THR A 12 23.87 -21.15 -12.70
C THR A 12 22.36 -21.06 -12.67
N ASN A 13 21.80 -20.12 -11.88
CA ASN A 13 20.38 -19.92 -11.72
C ASN A 13 19.84 -18.83 -12.67
N PHE A 14 20.72 -17.97 -13.19
CA PHE A 14 20.38 -16.82 -14.00
C PHE A 14 21.27 -16.76 -15.25
N THR A 15 20.77 -17.31 -16.36
CA THR A 15 21.50 -17.42 -17.64
C THR A 15 20.92 -16.54 -18.75
N LEU A 16 19.87 -15.75 -18.45
CA LEU A 16 19.28 -14.82 -19.43
C LEU A 16 20.31 -13.75 -19.79
N GLN A 17 20.53 -13.57 -21.09
CA GLN A 17 21.50 -12.62 -21.63
C GLN A 17 20.90 -11.21 -21.77
N ALA A 18 21.76 -10.20 -21.73
CA ALA A 18 21.42 -8.84 -22.11
C ALA A 18 21.15 -8.75 -23.63
N ALA A 19 20.67 -7.60 -24.09
CA ALA A 19 20.34 -7.38 -25.51
C ALA A 19 21.53 -7.58 -26.47
N ASP A 20 22.77 -7.54 -25.94
CA ASP A 20 24.01 -7.82 -26.68
C ASP A 20 24.25 -9.32 -26.95
N CYS A 21 23.39 -10.20 -26.41
CA CYS A 21 23.50 -11.66 -26.51
C CYS A 21 24.87 -12.22 -26.04
N ALA A 22 25.60 -11.46 -25.22
CA ALA A 22 26.97 -11.77 -24.80
C ALA A 22 27.13 -11.69 -23.28
N ALA A 23 26.60 -10.65 -22.65
CA ALA A 23 26.63 -10.48 -21.21
C ALA A 23 25.41 -11.16 -20.55
N VAL A 24 25.58 -11.68 -19.33
CA VAL A 24 24.45 -12.08 -18.50
C VAL A 24 23.72 -10.83 -18.02
N SER A 25 22.39 -10.83 -18.11
CA SER A 25 21.56 -9.73 -17.66
C SER A 25 21.71 -9.49 -16.15
N PRO A 26 21.71 -8.23 -15.68
CA PRO A 26 21.74 -7.94 -14.26
C PRO A 26 20.55 -8.57 -13.53
N VAL A 27 20.84 -9.24 -12.41
CA VAL A 27 19.84 -9.85 -11.54
C VAL A 27 19.23 -8.79 -10.63
N ARG A 28 17.91 -8.79 -10.50
CA ARG A 28 17.18 -7.91 -9.58
C ARG A 28 16.61 -8.72 -8.42
N ALA A 29 16.65 -8.14 -7.23
CA ALA A 29 15.99 -8.74 -6.07
C ALA A 29 14.48 -8.76 -6.29
N TYR A 30 13.87 -9.92 -6.08
CA TYR A 30 12.41 -10.03 -5.96
C TYR A 30 12.01 -9.58 -4.55
N VAL A 31 11.28 -8.48 -4.46
CA VAL A 31 10.83 -7.90 -3.19
C VAL A 31 9.31 -7.95 -3.13
N SER A 32 8.79 -8.69 -2.16
CA SER A 32 7.36 -8.76 -1.86
C SER A 32 7.14 -8.32 -0.41
N ARG A 33 6.34 -7.26 -0.23
CA ARG A 33 6.01 -6.69 1.07
C ARG A 33 4.50 -6.65 1.26
N LEU A 34 4.06 -7.12 2.41
CA LEU A 34 2.67 -7.02 2.85
C LEU A 34 2.60 -5.94 3.93
N TYR A 35 1.91 -4.85 3.64
CA TYR A 35 1.61 -3.81 4.61
C TYR A 35 0.21 -4.03 5.17
N TYR A 36 0.05 -3.90 6.48
CA TYR A 36 -1.25 -4.05 7.12
C TYR A 36 -1.33 -3.22 8.40
N VAL A 37 -2.54 -2.77 8.73
CA VAL A 37 -2.82 -2.09 9.99
C VAL A 37 -3.19 -3.13 11.04
N ALA A 38 -2.42 -3.18 12.12
CA ALA A 38 -2.66 -4.04 13.27
C ALA A 38 -3.30 -3.23 14.40
N SER A 39 -4.05 -3.89 15.30
CA SER A 39 -4.60 -3.26 16.51
C SER A 39 -3.58 -3.11 17.65
N CYS A 40 -2.35 -3.58 17.45
CA CYS A 40 -1.26 -3.57 18.43
C CYS A 40 0.10 -3.46 17.74
N GLY A 41 1.02 -2.70 18.35
CA GLY A 41 2.44 -2.70 18.01
C GLY A 41 3.11 -3.91 18.65
N ILE A 42 3.05 -3.97 19.97
CA ILE A 42 3.40 -5.11 20.82
C ILE A 42 2.10 -5.85 21.17
N CYS A 43 1.98 -7.11 20.76
CA CYS A 43 0.75 -7.87 20.93
C CYS A 43 0.79 -8.86 22.12
N SER A 44 1.90 -8.90 22.87
CA SER A 44 2.06 -9.72 24.07
C SER A 44 3.11 -9.11 25.04
N PRO A 45 2.69 -8.42 26.12
CA PRO A 45 1.32 -7.99 26.39
C PRO A 45 0.83 -6.99 25.33
N ASN A 46 -0.48 -6.97 25.06
CA ASN A 46 -1.08 -6.13 24.04
C ASN A 46 -1.08 -4.64 24.47
N ASP A 47 -0.43 -3.78 23.69
CA ASP A 47 -0.35 -2.33 23.93
C ASP A 47 -1.60 -1.54 23.49
N GLY A 48 -2.48 -2.13 22.69
CA GLY A 48 -3.70 -1.50 22.16
C GLY A 48 -3.44 -0.33 21.21
N VAL A 49 -2.21 -0.20 20.69
CA VAL A 49 -1.82 0.88 19.78
C VAL A 49 -1.97 0.41 18.33
N PRO A 50 -2.86 1.02 17.52
CA PRO A 50 -2.94 0.76 16.10
C PRO A 50 -1.60 1.07 15.45
N THR A 51 -1.07 0.11 14.70
CA THR A 51 0.28 0.20 14.17
C THR A 51 0.29 -0.30 12.73
N LEU A 52 0.89 0.48 11.85
CA LEU A 52 1.21 0.03 10.50
C LEU A 52 2.41 -0.90 10.57
N LYS A 53 2.20 -2.15 10.14
CA LYS A 53 3.22 -3.19 10.09
C LYS A 53 3.51 -3.59 8.65
N MET A 54 4.70 -4.13 8.45
CA MET A 54 5.15 -4.71 7.20
C MET A 54 5.65 -6.12 7.45
N ARG A 55 5.26 -7.06 6.60
CA ARG A 55 5.87 -8.39 6.47
C ARG A 55 6.63 -8.47 5.16
N GLU A 56 7.90 -8.86 5.22
CA GLU A 56 8.78 -9.01 4.06
C GLU A 56 9.43 -10.39 4.07
N LEU A 57 9.57 -11.00 2.89
CA LEU A 57 10.36 -12.22 2.74
C LEU A 57 11.85 -11.85 2.73
N GLN A 58 12.56 -12.22 3.79
CA GLN A 58 14.01 -12.05 3.89
C GLN A 58 14.68 -13.42 3.88
N GLY A 59 15.37 -13.74 2.79
CA GLY A 59 15.89 -15.10 2.56
C GLY A 59 14.74 -16.10 2.42
N SER A 60 14.61 -17.02 3.38
CA SER A 60 13.53 -18.01 3.43
C SER A 60 12.54 -17.77 4.56
N THR A 61 12.62 -16.62 5.24
CA THR A 61 11.82 -16.31 6.43
C THR A 61 10.98 -15.06 6.19
N ILE A 62 9.72 -15.09 6.62
CA ILE A 62 8.88 -13.89 6.67
C ILE A 62 9.23 -13.13 7.94
N VAL A 63 9.72 -11.90 7.79
CA VAL A 63 10.08 -11.02 8.91
C VAL A 63 9.04 -9.92 9.02
N GLU A 64 8.58 -9.66 10.23
CA GLU A 64 7.64 -8.57 10.55
C GLU A 64 8.37 -7.36 11.14
N ARG A 65 7.99 -6.17 10.71
CA ARG A 65 8.52 -4.89 11.19
C ARG A 65 7.40 -3.90 11.46
N ILE A 66 7.54 -3.13 12.53
CA ILE A 66 6.73 -1.94 12.81
C ILE A 66 7.23 -0.79 11.94
N ILE A 67 6.32 -0.17 11.18
CA ILE A 67 6.61 0.99 10.33
C ILE A 67 6.29 2.28 11.06
N SER A 68 5.10 2.36 11.65
CA SER A 68 4.66 3.52 12.42
C SER A 68 3.56 3.14 13.38
N ASP A 69 3.68 3.61 14.61
CA ASP A 69 2.58 3.58 15.57
C ASP A 69 1.56 4.68 15.26
N GLY A 70 0.35 4.48 15.75
CA GLY A 70 -0.77 5.41 15.60
C GLY A 70 -1.44 5.38 14.23
N ILE A 71 -1.10 4.48 13.32
CA ILE A 71 -1.87 4.34 12.07
C ILE A 71 -3.07 3.44 12.33
N GLU A 72 -4.27 4.00 12.25
CA GLU A 72 -5.51 3.27 12.55
C GLU A 72 -6.30 2.89 11.29
N ASP A 73 -6.09 3.60 10.18
CA ASP A 73 -6.71 3.27 8.90
C ASP A 73 -5.82 3.66 7.73
N LEU A 74 -5.73 2.78 6.73
CA LEU A 74 -5.02 2.99 5.48
C LEU A 74 -5.82 2.34 4.36
N GLN A 75 -6.31 3.16 3.42
CA GLN A 75 -7.16 2.73 2.32
C GLN A 75 -6.58 3.22 0.99
N PHE A 76 -6.80 2.41 -0.04
CA PHE A 76 -6.37 2.69 -1.40
C PHE A 76 -7.59 2.73 -2.32
N GLU A 77 -7.67 3.76 -3.14
CA GLU A 77 -8.64 3.87 -4.23
C GLU A 77 -7.85 4.01 -5.54
N PHE A 78 -8.28 3.29 -6.57
CA PHE A 78 -7.59 3.21 -7.86
C PHE A 78 -8.27 4.15 -8.86
N GLY A 79 -7.53 5.12 -9.37
CA GLY A 79 -7.98 6.05 -10.39
C GLY A 79 -7.93 5.38 -11.76
N ARG A 80 -9.10 5.16 -12.37
CA ARG A 80 -9.26 4.51 -13.66
C ARG A 80 -9.51 5.55 -14.76
N ASP A 81 -8.89 5.29 -15.89
CA ASP A 81 -8.98 6.02 -17.16
C ASP A 81 -9.85 5.20 -18.14
N VAL A 82 -11.09 5.64 -18.34
CA VAL A 82 -12.11 4.91 -19.10
C VAL A 82 -12.03 5.27 -20.60
N ASP A 83 -11.69 6.51 -20.93
CA ASP A 83 -11.61 6.98 -22.31
C ASP A 83 -10.19 6.94 -22.92
N GLN A 84 -9.20 6.49 -22.15
CA GLN A 84 -7.82 6.24 -22.53
C GLN A 84 -7.01 7.51 -22.87
N ASP A 85 -7.38 8.64 -22.28
CA ASP A 85 -6.67 9.92 -22.46
C ASP A 85 -5.50 10.12 -21.47
N GLY A 86 -5.29 9.18 -20.56
CA GLY A 86 -4.26 9.23 -19.52
C GLY A 86 -4.67 10.01 -18.27
N VAL A 87 -5.92 10.47 -18.18
CA VAL A 87 -6.50 11.19 -17.04
C VAL A 87 -7.42 10.25 -16.24
N VAL A 88 -7.61 10.57 -14.97
CA VAL A 88 -8.52 9.79 -14.10
C VAL A 88 -9.94 10.27 -14.29
N ASP A 89 -10.84 9.35 -14.65
CA ASP A 89 -12.29 9.59 -14.70
C ASP A 89 -12.97 9.28 -13.37
N ASP A 90 -12.67 8.12 -12.79
CA ASP A 90 -13.29 7.66 -11.55
C ASP A 90 -12.31 6.95 -10.61
N TYR A 91 -12.72 6.83 -9.35
CA TYR A 91 -11.96 6.14 -8.31
C TYR A 91 -12.71 4.90 -7.82
N LEU A 92 -12.04 3.77 -7.87
CA LEU A 92 -12.58 2.47 -7.47
C LEU A 92 -11.91 1.97 -6.19
N ALA A 93 -12.70 1.51 -5.22
CA ALA A 93 -12.20 0.81 -4.04
C ALA A 93 -11.62 -0.58 -4.36
N ALA A 94 -12.15 -1.23 -5.40
CA ALA A 94 -11.69 -2.50 -5.91
C ALA A 94 -11.80 -2.48 -7.43
N ALA A 95 -10.69 -2.68 -8.12
CA ALA A 95 -10.65 -2.78 -9.57
C ALA A 95 -10.93 -4.23 -10.00
N ALA A 96 -11.82 -4.44 -10.98
CA ALA A 96 -11.97 -5.75 -11.59
C ALA A 96 -10.69 -6.09 -12.37
N ALA A 97 -10.48 -7.37 -12.68
CA ALA A 97 -9.28 -7.82 -13.40
C ALA A 97 -9.06 -7.03 -14.73
N ALA A 98 -10.15 -6.68 -15.41
CA ALA A 98 -10.12 -5.93 -16.66
C ALA A 98 -9.73 -4.45 -16.51
N ASP A 99 -9.95 -3.85 -15.33
CA ASP A 99 -9.71 -2.42 -15.11
C ASP A 99 -8.22 -2.10 -14.90
N TRP A 100 -7.40 -3.08 -14.50
CA TRP A 100 -6.00 -2.84 -14.13
C TRP A 100 -5.14 -2.26 -15.25
N ALA A 101 -5.46 -2.59 -16.51
CA ALA A 101 -4.78 -1.99 -17.67
C ALA A 101 -5.05 -0.48 -17.80
N ASN A 102 -6.08 0.02 -17.12
CA ASN A 102 -6.56 1.39 -17.18
C ASN A 102 -6.37 2.16 -15.86
N VAL A 103 -5.68 1.59 -14.87
CA VAL A 103 -5.40 2.30 -13.61
C VAL A 103 -4.20 3.23 -13.80
N VAL A 104 -4.46 4.53 -13.79
CA VAL A 104 -3.44 5.58 -14.03
C VAL A 104 -3.07 6.35 -12.77
N ALA A 105 -3.82 6.22 -11.68
CA ALA A 105 -3.49 6.84 -10.40
C ALA A 105 -3.91 5.99 -9.19
N ILE A 106 -3.39 6.32 -8.02
CA ILE A 106 -3.79 5.79 -6.72
C ILE A 106 -4.07 6.95 -5.79
N ARG A 107 -5.23 6.96 -5.15
CA ARG A 107 -5.54 7.83 -4.02
C ARG A 107 -5.40 7.03 -2.73
N ILE A 108 -4.56 7.54 -1.84
CA ILE A 108 -4.26 6.94 -0.55
C ILE A 108 -4.97 7.78 0.51
N ARG A 109 -5.76 7.13 1.35
CA ARG A 109 -6.40 7.74 2.53
C ARG A 109 -5.79 7.13 3.78
N LEU A 110 -5.33 7.97 4.69
CA LEU A 110 -4.65 7.56 5.90
C LEU A 110 -5.23 8.31 7.08
N ILE A 111 -5.64 7.60 8.12
CA ILE A 111 -6.01 8.19 9.40
C ILE A 111 -4.96 7.79 10.43
N SER A 112 -4.36 8.79 11.07
CA SER A 112 -3.50 8.60 12.22
C SER A 112 -4.17 9.06 13.51
N ARG A 113 -3.83 8.38 14.60
CA ARG A 113 -4.31 8.56 15.95
C ARG A 113 -3.11 8.74 16.88
N GLY A 114 -3.23 9.63 17.87
CA GLY A 114 -2.25 9.70 18.95
C GLY A 114 -2.12 8.38 19.71
N VAL A 115 -0.93 8.08 20.21
CA VAL A 115 -0.66 6.88 21.02
C VAL A 115 -1.13 7.02 22.47
N SER A 116 -1.43 8.24 22.92
CA SER A 116 -1.94 8.54 24.26
C SER A 116 -3.23 9.37 24.18
N SER A 117 -4.15 9.10 25.10
CA SER A 117 -5.38 9.88 25.23
C SER A 117 -5.07 11.30 25.70
N SER A 118 -5.84 12.27 25.23
CA SER A 118 -5.79 13.65 25.71
C SER A 118 -6.90 13.90 26.73
N PRO A 119 -6.59 14.16 28.01
CA PRO A 119 -7.60 14.50 29.01
C PRO A 119 -8.44 15.71 28.59
N GLY A 120 -9.75 15.65 28.80
CA GLY A 120 -10.69 16.71 28.42
C GLY A 120 -10.98 16.84 26.93
N TYR A 121 -10.32 16.08 26.06
CA TYR A 121 -10.61 16.03 24.62
C TYR A 121 -11.70 15.00 24.32
N THR A 122 -12.57 15.31 23.36
CA THR A 122 -13.47 14.35 22.73
C THR A 122 -13.44 14.63 21.23
N ASP A 123 -13.12 13.61 20.45
CA ASP A 123 -13.20 13.65 19.00
C ASP A 123 -14.63 13.32 18.56
N ASP A 124 -15.33 14.32 18.04
CA ASP A 124 -16.67 14.21 17.46
C ASP A 124 -16.64 14.29 15.92
N LYS A 125 -15.44 14.33 15.33
CA LYS A 125 -15.27 14.40 13.88
C LYS A 125 -15.56 13.06 13.23
N THR A 126 -16.11 13.15 12.03
CA THR A 126 -16.33 12.00 11.16
C THR A 126 -15.26 12.00 10.06
N TYR A 127 -14.51 10.92 9.98
CA TYR A 127 -13.38 10.75 9.07
C TYR A 127 -13.78 9.91 7.86
N ASP A 128 -13.55 10.44 6.66
CA ASP A 128 -13.79 9.71 5.41
C ASP A 128 -12.70 8.65 5.17
N ARG A 129 -13.12 7.39 5.02
CA ARG A 129 -12.26 6.21 4.79
C ARG A 129 -12.22 5.78 3.32
N GLY A 130 -12.77 6.58 2.43
CA GLY A 130 -12.92 6.23 1.01
C GLY A 130 -14.17 5.41 0.75
N SER A 131 -14.30 4.95 -0.50
CA SER A 131 -15.53 4.34 -1.02
C SER A 131 -15.80 2.91 -0.53
N LEU A 132 -14.79 2.20 -0.01
CA LEU A 132 -14.94 0.79 0.42
C LEU A 132 -15.62 0.67 1.79
N PHE A 133 -15.41 1.64 2.67
CA PHE A 133 -15.82 1.59 4.07
C PHE A 133 -16.65 2.82 4.43
N ALA A 134 -17.61 2.65 5.32
CA ALA A 134 -18.32 3.79 5.89
C ALA A 134 -17.35 4.73 6.61
N ALA A 135 -17.71 6.02 6.63
CA ALA A 135 -16.98 7.02 7.39
C ALA A 135 -16.92 6.63 8.88
N TYR A 136 -15.84 7.03 9.53
CA TYR A 136 -15.54 6.65 10.91
C TYR A 136 -15.71 7.81 11.87
N THR A 137 -16.53 7.62 12.89
CA THR A 137 -16.71 8.57 14.00
C THR A 137 -16.29 7.89 15.30
N PRO A 138 -15.21 8.35 15.97
CA PRO A 138 -14.79 7.82 17.26
C PRO A 138 -15.88 7.92 18.32
N SER A 139 -15.93 6.97 19.26
CA SER A 139 -16.87 6.99 20.37
C SER A 139 -16.28 6.43 21.66
N GLY A 140 -16.93 6.68 22.80
CA GLY A 140 -16.50 6.15 24.11
C GLY A 140 -15.07 6.58 24.49
N SER A 141 -14.26 5.60 24.92
CA SER A 141 -12.85 5.82 25.26
C SER A 141 -11.97 6.13 24.04
N ASP A 142 -12.34 5.65 22.86
CA ASP A 142 -11.60 5.89 21.62
C ASP A 142 -11.71 7.35 21.13
N ALA A 143 -12.80 8.04 21.48
CA ALA A 143 -12.95 9.48 21.25
C ALA A 143 -11.95 10.34 22.03
N LYS A 144 -11.16 9.78 22.96
CA LYS A 144 -10.17 10.55 23.75
C LYS A 144 -8.84 10.75 23.05
N PHE A 145 -8.67 10.21 21.83
CA PHE A 145 -7.44 10.35 21.05
C PHE A 145 -7.59 11.38 19.95
N LYS A 146 -6.59 12.25 19.80
CA LYS A 146 -6.52 13.20 18.68
C LYS A 146 -6.16 12.47 17.40
N ARG A 147 -6.85 12.82 16.31
CA ARG A 147 -6.64 12.22 15.00
C ARG A 147 -6.33 13.24 13.91
N ARG A 148 -5.66 12.76 12.87
CA ARG A 148 -5.42 13.49 11.62
C ARG A 148 -5.74 12.57 10.44
N ALA A 149 -6.51 13.10 9.49
CA ALA A 149 -6.74 12.46 8.21
C ALA A 149 -5.82 13.09 7.17
N TYR A 150 -5.27 12.24 6.31
CA TYR A 150 -4.42 12.61 5.20
C TYR A 150 -4.95 11.98 3.91
N THR A 151 -4.77 12.69 2.82
CA THR A 151 -5.02 12.16 1.47
C THR A 151 -3.81 12.46 0.62
N ALA A 152 -3.30 11.43 -0.06
CA ALA A 152 -2.22 11.56 -1.04
C ALA A 152 -2.69 11.00 -2.37
N LEU A 153 -2.24 11.60 -3.47
CA LEU A 153 -2.52 11.16 -4.82
C LEU A 153 -1.20 10.84 -5.51
N VAL A 154 -1.09 9.64 -6.06
CA VAL A 154 0.10 9.14 -6.74
C VAL A 154 -0.30 8.79 -8.17
N GLN A 155 0.36 9.42 -9.15
CA GLN A 155 0.19 9.09 -10.56
C GLN A 155 1.05 7.89 -10.93
N LEU A 156 0.57 7.05 -11.86
CA LEU A 156 1.25 5.85 -12.37
C LEU A 156 1.69 6.09 -13.83
N PRO A 157 2.81 6.78 -14.06
CA PRO A 157 3.21 7.24 -15.39
C PRO A 157 3.52 6.10 -16.37
N ASN A 158 3.87 4.90 -15.87
CA ASN A 158 4.11 3.74 -16.72
C ASN A 158 2.87 3.27 -17.47
N ILE A 159 1.66 3.55 -16.96
CA ILE A 159 0.37 3.21 -17.60
C ILE A 159 -0.27 4.47 -18.21
N ALA A 160 -0.05 5.63 -17.60
CA ALA A 160 -0.56 6.92 -18.08
C ALA A 160 0.18 7.49 -19.32
N GLY A 161 1.21 6.82 -19.81
CA GLY A 161 1.93 7.20 -21.04
C GLY A 161 1.21 6.76 -22.32
N PRO A 162 1.68 7.21 -23.51
CA PRO A 162 1.14 6.78 -24.79
C PRO A 162 1.12 5.26 -24.90
N ARG A 163 -0.07 4.70 -25.10
CA ARG A 163 -0.24 3.25 -25.28
C ARG A 163 0.01 2.91 -26.73
N GLU A 164 0.93 1.98 -26.97
CA GLU A 164 1.09 1.36 -28.29
C GLU A 164 -0.23 0.65 -28.62
N THR A 165 -1.00 1.21 -29.56
CA THR A 165 -2.20 0.56 -30.10
C THR A 165 -1.72 -0.51 -31.08
N PRO A 166 -2.20 -1.77 -30.97
CA PRO A 166 -1.81 -2.85 -31.89
C PRO A 166 -2.13 -2.56 -33.36
#